data_AF-A0A483ACT3-F1
#
_entry.id   AF-A0A483ACT3-F1
#
_cell.length_a   1.000
_cell.length_b   1.000
_cell.length_c   1.000
_cell.angle_alpha   90.00
_cell.angle_beta   90.00
_cell.angle_gamma   90.00
#
_symmetry.space_group_name_H-M   'P 1'
#
loop_
_entity.id
_entity.type
_entity.pdbx_description
1 polymer ?
#
loop_
_entity_poly.entity_id
_entity_poly.type
_entity_poly.pdbx_seq_one_letter_code
_entity_poly.pdbx_strand_id
1 'polypeptide(L)'
;MVSSVSNIDSKGYSISLVGSDVYSQNDQLFVTFKQPLRVTSGNMILTTANGLNLDDSISFADQTVNLSPASIERALTIGYTTELDNHANMVVLLNHRNNPNHDDFLKSEHQIMIKINKKF
;
A
#
# COMPACT_ATOMS: atom_id res chain seq x y z
N MET A 1 -4.44 23.51 -13.35
CA MET A 1 -5.06 22.47 -14.19
C MET A 1 -3.99 21.45 -14.56
N VAL A 2 -4.28 20.16 -14.53
CA VAL A 2 -3.34 19.15 -15.06
C VAL A 2 -3.37 19.26 -16.58
N SER A 3 -2.23 19.54 -17.21
CA SER A 3 -2.13 19.72 -18.67
C SER A 3 -1.66 18.48 -19.38
N SER A 4 -0.79 17.67 -18.75
CA SER A 4 -0.39 16.37 -19.28
C SER A 4 0.21 15.46 -18.20
N VAL A 5 0.29 14.17 -18.51
CA VAL A 5 0.92 13.14 -17.68
C VAL A 5 1.77 12.28 -18.62
N SER A 6 3.01 11.99 -18.22
CA SER A 6 3.87 11.08 -18.98
C SER A 6 3.43 9.62 -18.82
N ASN A 7 4.11 8.69 -19.50
CA ASN A 7 4.02 7.29 -19.12
C ASN A 7 4.37 7.12 -17.63
N ILE A 8 3.61 6.28 -16.94
CA ILE A 8 3.80 5.95 -15.53
C ILE A 8 4.20 4.48 -15.45
N ASP A 9 5.41 4.22 -14.98
CA ASP A 9 5.84 2.86 -14.65
C ASP A 9 5.66 2.62 -13.17
N SER A 10 5.13 1.46 -12.82
CA SER A 10 4.93 1.08 -11.42
C SER A 10 5.35 -0.36 -11.18
N LYS A 11 5.83 -0.65 -9.97
CA LYS A 11 6.24 -1.99 -9.54
C LYS A 11 5.78 -2.28 -8.13
N GLY A 12 5.37 -3.53 -7.91
CA GLY A 12 5.02 -4.09 -6.62
C GLY A 12 5.36 -5.57 -6.60
N TYR A 13 5.54 -6.14 -5.41
CA TYR A 13 5.81 -7.57 -5.26
C TYR A 13 5.23 -8.07 -3.94
N SER A 14 4.97 -9.38 -3.88
CA SER A 14 4.55 -10.08 -2.67
C SER A 14 5.13 -11.48 -2.68
N ILE A 15 5.57 -11.94 -1.51
CA ILE A 15 6.06 -13.29 -1.27
C ILE A 15 5.35 -13.81 -0.03
N SER A 16 4.81 -15.02 -0.11
CA SER A 16 4.07 -15.66 0.98
C SER A 16 4.55 -17.08 1.19
N LEU A 17 4.75 -17.45 2.45
CA LEU A 17 4.97 -18.82 2.88
C LEU A 17 3.74 -19.26 3.69
N VAL A 18 3.24 -20.46 3.40
CA VAL A 18 2.08 -21.06 4.07
C VAL A 18 2.46 -22.46 4.52
N GLY A 19 2.26 -22.73 5.81
CA GLY A 19 2.32 -24.07 6.39
C GLY A 19 0.92 -24.49 6.82
N SER A 20 0.57 -25.75 6.54
CA SER A 20 -0.65 -26.39 7.01
C SER A 20 -0.31 -27.41 8.08
N ASP A 21 -1.22 -27.62 9.02
CA ASP A 21 -1.07 -28.60 10.11
C ASP A 21 0.23 -28.41 10.92
N VAL A 22 0.60 -27.16 11.20
CA VAL A 22 1.86 -26.78 11.86
C VAL A 22 1.80 -27.05 13.37
N TYR A 23 0.64 -26.87 14.00
CA TYR A 23 0.42 -27.13 15.42
C TYR A 23 -0.75 -28.08 15.70
N SER A 24 -1.85 -27.98 14.94
CA SER A 24 -3.04 -28.82 15.01
C SER A 24 -3.57 -29.15 13.61
N GLN A 25 -4.33 -30.24 13.49
CA GLN A 25 -5.03 -30.57 12.25
C GLN A 25 -5.94 -29.42 11.80
N ASN A 26 -5.91 -29.14 10.50
CA ASN A 26 -6.62 -28.07 9.79
C ASN A 26 -6.20 -26.64 10.17
N ASP A 27 -5.09 -26.47 10.90
CA ASP A 27 -4.53 -25.14 11.12
C ASP A 27 -3.69 -24.66 9.94
N GLN A 28 -3.47 -23.34 9.88
CA GLN A 28 -2.55 -22.74 8.92
C GLN A 28 -1.77 -21.61 9.56
N LEU A 29 -0.45 -21.65 9.41
CA LEU A 29 0.45 -20.54 9.70
C LEU A 29 0.93 -19.94 8.38
N PHE A 30 0.86 -18.62 8.23
CA PHE A 30 1.41 -17.95 7.07
C PHE A 30 2.21 -16.71 7.43
N VAL A 31 3.21 -16.43 6.60
CA VAL A 31 4.01 -15.22 6.66
C VAL A 31 4.04 -14.61 5.27
N THR A 32 3.71 -13.32 5.16
CA THR A 32 3.70 -12.58 3.90
C THR A 32 4.54 -11.33 4.03
N PHE A 33 5.46 -11.13 3.08
CA PHE A 33 6.20 -9.89 2.92
C PHE A 33 5.87 -9.27 1.57
N LYS A 34 5.49 -7.99 1.56
CA LYS A 34 5.08 -7.30 0.33
C LYS A 34 5.57 -5.86 0.27
N GLN A 35 5.80 -5.41 -0.96
CA GLN A 35 5.86 -4.01 -1.33
C GLN A 35 4.62 -3.73 -2.20
N PRO A 36 3.68 -2.88 -1.75
CA PRO A 36 2.58 -2.43 -2.59
C PRO A 36 3.07 -1.74 -3.86
N LEU A 37 2.13 -1.57 -4.81
CA LEU A 37 2.42 -0.93 -6.08
C LEU A 37 2.95 0.50 -5.84
N ARG A 38 4.17 0.76 -6.30
CA ARG A 38 4.82 2.06 -6.25
C ARG A 38 5.12 2.56 -7.65
N VAL A 39 4.88 3.84 -7.91
CA VAL A 39 5.42 4.50 -9.10
C VAL A 39 6.95 4.50 -9.02
N THR A 40 7.60 4.05 -10.10
CA THR A 40 9.07 4.07 -10.24
C THR A 40 9.55 5.18 -11.16
N SER A 41 8.71 5.61 -12.09
CA SER A 41 8.97 6.72 -13.01
C SER A 41 7.65 7.28 -13.53
N GLY A 42 7.62 8.60 -13.75
CA GLY A 42 6.47 9.31 -14.29
C GLY A 42 6.43 10.73 -13.78
N ASN A 43 5.96 11.66 -14.61
CA ASN A 43 5.82 13.07 -14.29
C ASN A 43 4.43 13.56 -14.68
N MET A 44 3.93 14.55 -13.95
CA MET A 44 2.71 15.30 -14.23
C MET A 44 3.07 16.75 -14.51
N ILE A 45 2.51 17.35 -15.56
CA ILE A 45 2.61 18.78 -15.82
C ILE A 45 1.34 19.46 -15.29
N LEU A 46 1.54 20.40 -14.37
CA LEU A 46 0.49 21.23 -13.79
C LEU A 46 0.64 22.66 -14.31
N THR A 47 -0.36 23.14 -15.04
CA THR A 47 -0.42 24.53 -15.48
C THR A 47 -1.18 25.37 -14.45
N THR A 48 -0.51 26.37 -13.87
CA THR A 48 -1.08 27.26 -12.86
C THR A 48 -0.98 28.71 -13.31
N ALA A 49 -2.00 29.52 -13.02
CA ALA A 49 -1.91 30.96 -13.21
C ALA A 49 -0.78 31.52 -12.33
N ASN A 50 0.12 32.30 -12.91
CA ASN A 50 1.28 32.85 -12.21
C ASN A 50 1.37 34.39 -12.29
N GLY A 51 0.44 35.06 -12.99
CA GLY A 51 0.39 36.51 -13.02
C GLY A 51 -0.68 37.08 -13.95
N LEU A 52 -0.76 38.41 -13.98
CA LEU A 52 -1.57 39.17 -14.93
C LEU A 52 -0.62 39.94 -15.85
N ASN A 53 -0.88 39.90 -17.15
CA ASN A 53 -0.13 40.63 -18.15
C ASN A 53 -0.61 42.08 -18.25
N LEU A 54 0.15 42.92 -18.96
CA LEU A 54 -0.17 44.34 -19.18
C LEU A 54 -1.44 44.56 -20.02
N ASP A 55 -1.89 43.54 -20.75
CA ASP A 55 -3.09 43.53 -21.57
C ASP A 55 -4.30 42.90 -20.84
N ASP A 56 -4.24 42.80 -19.51
CA ASP A 56 -5.22 42.15 -18.64
C ASP A 56 -5.44 40.64 -18.90
N SER A 57 -4.58 39.98 -19.69
CA SER A 57 -4.61 38.52 -19.84
C SER A 57 -3.92 37.80 -18.67
N ILE A 58 -4.41 36.61 -18.31
CA ILE A 58 -3.81 35.80 -17.24
C ILE A 58 -2.60 35.04 -17.81
N SER A 59 -1.45 35.18 -17.17
CA SER A 59 -0.25 34.39 -17.44
C SER A 59 -0.31 33.05 -16.72
N PHE A 60 0.18 32.00 -17.39
CA PHE A 60 0.24 30.64 -16.87
C PHE A 60 1.68 30.13 -16.90
N ALA A 61 2.05 29.32 -15.91
CA ALA A 61 3.29 28.58 -15.88
C ALA A 61 3.04 27.09 -15.69
N ASP A 62 3.85 26.29 -16.37
CA ASP A 62 3.89 24.85 -16.22
C ASP A 62 4.85 24.45 -15.11
N GLN A 63 4.39 23.59 -14.21
CA GLN A 63 5.17 22.96 -13.16
C GLN A 63 5.22 21.46 -13.40
N THR A 64 6.42 20.90 -13.46
CA THR A 64 6.60 19.45 -13.56
C THR A 64 6.69 18.85 -12.16
N VAL A 65 5.79 17.92 -11.87
CA VAL A 65 5.71 17.19 -10.60
C VAL A 65 6.14 15.74 -10.85
N ASN A 66 7.18 15.29 -10.14
CA ASN A 66 7.59 13.89 -10.16
C ASN A 66 6.58 13.04 -9.38
N LEU A 67 6.11 11.96 -10.00
CA LEU A 67 5.12 11.06 -9.41
C LEU A 67 5.74 9.87 -8.68
N SER A 68 7.06 9.62 -8.83
CA SER A 68 7.75 8.60 -8.05
C SER A 68 7.96 9.09 -6.61
N PRO A 69 7.34 8.44 -5.61
CA PRO A 69 7.64 8.75 -4.21
C PRO A 69 9.10 8.46 -3.89
N ALA A 70 9.66 9.23 -2.96
CA ALA A 70 11.04 9.08 -2.50
C ALA A 70 11.23 7.80 -1.66
N SER A 71 10.17 7.40 -0.96
CA SER A 71 10.19 6.33 0.04
C SER A 71 9.45 5.08 -0.43
N ILE A 72 9.63 3.98 0.30
CA ILE A 72 9.10 2.66 -0.08
C ILE A 72 8.29 2.08 1.07
N GLU A 73 7.00 1.83 0.83
CA GLU A 73 6.16 1.06 1.73
C GLU A 73 6.55 -0.42 1.70
N ARG A 74 6.73 -1.01 2.88
CA ARG A 74 6.90 -2.46 3.04
C ARG A 74 5.99 -2.94 4.14
N ALA A 75 5.35 -4.09 3.93
CA ALA A 75 4.47 -4.69 4.90
C ALA A 75 4.85 -6.16 5.16
N LEU A 76 4.81 -6.54 6.43
CA LEU A 76 4.94 -7.90 6.92
C LEU A 76 3.63 -8.29 7.61
N THR A 77 3.09 -9.44 7.24
CA THR A 77 1.93 -10.05 7.89
C THR A 77 2.31 -11.44 8.36
N ILE A 78 2.08 -11.73 9.64
CA ILE A 78 2.08 -13.09 10.18
C ILE A 78 0.65 -13.42 10.55
N GLY A 79 0.15 -14.56 10.09
CA GLY A 79 -1.21 -15.00 10.36
C GLY A 79 -1.27 -16.44 10.80
N TYR A 80 -2.16 -16.73 11.74
CA TYR A 80 -2.45 -18.08 12.20
C TYR A 80 -3.96 -18.30 12.16
N THR A 81 -4.38 -19.40 11.54
CA THR A 81 -5.78 -19.82 11.45
C THR A 81 -5.92 -21.16 12.15
N THR A 82 -6.93 -21.30 13.01
CA THR A 82 -7.28 -22.57 13.67
C THR A 82 -8.77 -22.81 13.61
N GLU A 83 -9.19 -24.06 13.53
CA GLU A 83 -10.56 -24.45 13.78
C GLU A 83 -10.84 -24.40 15.29
N LEU A 84 -12.00 -23.85 15.68
CA LEU A 84 -12.48 -23.84 17.07
C LEU A 84 -13.50 -24.97 17.28
N ASP A 85 -14.39 -25.17 16.30
CA ASP A 85 -15.34 -26.27 16.19
C ASP A 85 -15.63 -26.55 14.70
N ASN A 86 -16.47 -27.54 14.40
CA ASN A 86 -16.81 -27.92 13.02
C ASN A 86 -17.50 -26.82 12.18
N HIS A 87 -17.91 -25.71 12.80
CA HIS A 87 -18.62 -24.60 12.18
C HIS A 87 -17.93 -23.24 12.41
N ALA A 88 -16.80 -23.20 13.11
CA ALA A 88 -16.14 -21.97 13.50
C ALA A 88 -14.62 -22.06 13.35
N ASN A 89 -14.03 -21.02 12.77
CA ASN A 89 -12.59 -20.84 12.75
C ASN A 89 -12.20 -19.48 13.35
N MET A 90 -10.97 -19.40 13.83
CA MET A 90 -10.36 -18.19 14.35
C MET A 90 -9.11 -17.88 13.53
N VAL A 91 -8.93 -16.60 13.19
CA VAL A 91 -7.74 -16.07 12.54
C VAL A 91 -7.13 -15.00 13.41
N VAL A 92 -5.84 -15.11 13.72
CA VAL A 92 -5.04 -14.07 14.36
C VAL A 92 -4.06 -13.51 13.34
N LEU A 93 -3.99 -12.19 13.20
CA LEU A 93 -3.09 -11.50 12.29
C LEU A 93 -2.24 -10.49 13.06
N LEU A 94 -0.93 -10.53 12.83
CA LEU A 94 0.03 -9.52 13.23
C LEU A 94 0.52 -8.82 11.97
N ASN A 95 0.24 -7.53 11.83
CA ASN A 95 0.63 -6.72 10.70
C ASN A 95 1.62 -5.65 11.15
N HIS A 96 2.69 -5.50 10.38
CA HIS A 96 3.64 -4.40 10.51
C HIS A 96 3.82 -3.74 9.15
N ARG A 97 3.73 -2.41 9.12
CA ARG A 97 3.88 -1.60 7.91
C ARG A 97 4.84 -0.46 8.15
N ASN A 98 5.84 -0.32 7.28
CA ASN A 98 6.79 0.78 7.28
C ASN A 98 6.52 1.72 6.10
N ASN A 99 6.73 3.02 6.32
CA ASN A 99 6.47 4.10 5.37
C ASN A 99 5.09 3.98 4.69
N PRO A 100 3.98 3.99 5.46
CA PRO A 100 2.64 3.97 4.88
C PRO A 100 2.52 4.95 3.71
N ASN A 101 1.85 4.54 2.63
CA ASN A 101 1.66 5.33 1.42
C ASN A 101 2.96 5.78 0.73
N HIS A 102 4.06 5.07 0.95
CA HIS A 102 5.40 5.44 0.43
C HIS A 102 5.92 6.78 0.98
N ASP A 103 5.54 7.13 2.21
CA ASP A 103 5.93 8.37 2.90
C ASP A 103 6.79 8.04 4.14
N ASP A 104 8.03 8.52 4.18
CA ASP A 104 8.98 8.34 5.30
C ASP A 104 8.75 9.28 6.48
N PHE A 105 7.90 10.30 6.34
CA PHE A 105 7.45 11.11 7.47
C PHE A 105 6.34 10.41 8.26
N LEU A 106 5.66 9.43 7.66
CA LEU A 106 4.66 8.63 8.35
C LEU A 106 5.30 7.54 9.20
N LYS A 107 4.90 7.49 10.47
CA LYS A 107 5.37 6.48 11.41
C LYS A 107 4.94 5.09 10.98
N SER A 108 5.76 4.10 11.32
CA SER A 108 5.41 2.69 11.17
C SER A 108 4.13 2.34 11.92
N GLU A 109 3.34 1.48 11.32
CA GLU A 109 2.08 0.99 11.89
C GLU A 109 2.21 -0.46 12.32
N HIS A 110 1.48 -0.79 13.38
CA HIS A 110 1.36 -2.13 13.93
C HIS A 110 -0.12 -2.40 14.19
N GLN A 111 -0.62 -3.53 13.69
CA GLN A 111 -2.01 -3.92 13.88
C GLN A 111 -2.09 -5.39 14.28
N ILE A 112 -2.89 -5.65 15.31
CA ILE A 112 -3.30 -6.98 15.71
C ILE A 112 -4.77 -7.12 15.37
N MET A 113 -5.14 -8.22 14.72
CA MET A 113 -6.53 -8.50 14.35
C MET A 113 -6.88 -9.92 14.72
N ILE A 114 -8.05 -10.10 15.34
CA ILE A 114 -8.63 -11.41 15.62
C ILE A 114 -9.96 -11.46 14.87
N LYS A 115 -10.14 -12.49 14.05
CA LYS A 115 -11.38 -12.76 13.31
C LYS A 115 -11.93 -14.10 13.77
N ILE A 116 -13.23 -14.17 13.97
CA ILE A 116 -13.95 -15.43 14.20
C ILE A 116 -14.97 -15.55 13.07
N ASN A 117 -14.87 -16.61 12.28
CA ASN A 117 -15.84 -16.89 11.22
C ASN A 117 -16.67 -18.10 11.65
N LYS A 118 -17.99 -17.92 11.77
CA LYS A 118 -18.94 -18.97 12.13
C LYS A 118 -19.92 -19.20 10.97
N LYS A 119 -20.09 -20.45 10.56
CA LYS A 119 -21.12 -20.89 9.62
C LYS A 119 -22.40 -21.18 10.41
N PHE A 120 -23.54 -20.72 9.89
CA PHE A 120 -24.88 -20.94 10.44
C PHE A 120 -25.64 -21.92 9.55
#